data_AF-G4RM75-F1
#
_entry.id   AF-G4RM75-F1
#
_cell.length_a   1.000
_cell.length_b   1.000
_cell.length_c   1.000
_cell.angle_alpha   90.00
_cell.angle_beta   90.00
_cell.angle_gamma   90.00
#
_symmetry.space_group_name_H-M   'P 1'
#
loop_
_entity.id
_entity.type
_entity.pdbx_description
1 polymer ?
#
loop_
_entity_poly.entity_id
_entity_poly.type
_entity_poly.pdbx_seq_one_letter_code
_entity_poly.pdbx_strand_id
1 'polypeptide(L)'
;MVLNILLIFKFIKYYRAVIKNMRSVGRARALVSSDPLPMSFIVPVKGEPLDVIYSMLLRFADLDYPRDSFEVLVVSDDDEGYFAKLKAVVEATARELGIRARALRRDSGGRYKGSALNWASERAQHDVLVFLDVDSRIPRDAAVRVASAIDDNTLLFLGWDGYTSLFTRLGRALQFTYRYFLLYGAYLGRALTGDVLLALGSGIAIKKSLLKRVGGFCDCVADDYDISLKVLLSGGRVVYDGGVPVSVEIPATYFAFRKQFARWVFNSSYIARKYVARILEAPLPLRERASLILTILQHPLIVATSLFLPLMGLVATYTGYLIPPLPVLALELASASLTFILLYYTTSLARSEGRGLAESLALTAQNALIALLINVTAFVYMVAGFFRDSITWRVTPKGSTQLSFKESLAPELSYIGVVAAVATYALLVHMWTLALSAMALLLLLVYALWLVTR
;
A
#
# COMPACT_ATOMS: atom_id res chain seq x y z
N MET A 1 10.38 10.25 17.61
CA MET A 1 10.92 11.35 16.78
C MET A 1 12.11 10.95 15.92
N VAL A 2 13.21 10.42 16.49
CA VAL A 2 14.41 10.03 15.71
C VAL A 2 14.09 9.06 14.56
N LEU A 3 13.34 7.98 14.82
CA LEU A 3 12.93 7.04 13.76
C LEU A 3 12.11 7.70 12.65
N ASN A 4 11.29 8.70 12.98
CA ASN A 4 10.51 9.46 11.99
C ASN A 4 11.43 10.36 11.13
N ILE A 5 12.41 11.02 11.75
CA ILE A 5 13.44 11.80 11.05
C ILE A 5 14.20 10.91 10.06
N LEU A 6 14.61 9.71 10.49
CA LEU A 6 15.29 8.74 9.63
C LEU A 6 14.39 8.27 8.47
N LEU A 7 13.10 8.06 8.74
CA LEU A 7 12.12 7.72 7.71
C LEU A 7 11.96 8.85 6.69
N ILE A 8 11.82 10.10 7.12
CA ILE A 8 11.72 11.26 6.21
C ILE A 8 13.01 11.42 5.39
N PHE A 9 14.17 11.33 6.04
CA PHE A 9 15.47 11.40 5.37
C PHE A 9 15.61 10.32 4.28
N LYS A 10 15.16 9.09 4.59
CA LYS A 10 15.12 7.98 3.64
C LYS A 10 14.27 8.31 2.41
N PHE A 11 13.06 8.86 2.59
CA PHE A 11 12.23 9.29 1.47
C PHE A 11 12.85 10.45 0.68
N ILE A 12 13.51 11.42 1.33
CA ILE A 12 14.25 12.49 0.63
C ILE A 12 15.31 11.91 -0.30
N LYS A 13 16.09 10.92 0.17
CA LYS A 13 17.08 10.22 -0.66
C LYS A 13 16.43 9.55 -1.87
N TYR A 14 15.27 8.91 -1.67
CA TYR A 14 14.49 8.27 -2.72
C TYR A 14 14.03 9.26 -3.78
N TYR A 15 13.44 10.38 -3.38
CA TYR A 15 13.00 11.40 -4.32
C TYR A 15 14.14 12.03 -5.12
N ARG A 16 15.29 12.28 -4.47
CA ARG A 16 16.49 12.75 -5.18
C ARG A 16 16.93 11.77 -6.26
N ALA A 17 16.89 10.46 -5.97
CA ALA A 17 17.23 9.43 -6.95
C ALA A 17 16.21 9.38 -8.10
N VAL A 18 14.91 9.48 -7.82
CA VAL A 18 13.87 9.54 -8.85
C VAL A 18 14.07 10.74 -9.76
N ILE A 19 14.22 11.94 -9.21
CA ILE A 19 14.41 13.17 -10.01
C ILE A 19 15.66 13.07 -10.89
N LYS A 20 16.78 12.57 -10.35
CA LYS A 20 18.02 12.39 -11.12
C LYS A 20 17.85 11.43 -12.30
N ASN A 21 16.99 10.41 -12.15
CA ASN A 21 16.80 9.35 -13.13
C ASN A 21 15.48 9.49 -13.91
N MET A 22 14.72 10.58 -13.76
CA MET A 22 13.36 10.69 -14.31
C MET A 22 13.28 10.46 -15.83
N ARG A 23 14.36 10.81 -16.56
CA ARG A 23 14.47 10.61 -18.02
C ARG A 23 14.68 9.14 -18.44
N SER A 24 15.09 8.26 -17.53
CA SER A 24 15.30 6.82 -17.78
C SER A 24 14.16 5.94 -17.24
N VAL A 25 13.30 6.48 -16.38
CA VAL A 25 12.12 5.77 -15.83
C VAL A 25 11.14 5.44 -16.95
N GLY A 26 10.63 4.21 -16.96
CA GLY A 26 9.68 3.74 -17.98
C GLY A 26 10.27 3.42 -19.36
N ARG A 27 11.59 3.52 -19.55
CA ARG A 27 12.23 2.95 -20.74
C ARG A 27 12.35 1.45 -20.55
N ALA A 28 11.49 0.70 -21.25
CA ALA A 28 11.64 -0.74 -21.38
C ALA A 28 13.08 -1.06 -21.84
N ARG A 29 13.79 -1.91 -21.09
CA ARG A 29 14.97 -2.58 -21.67
C ARG A 29 14.42 -3.61 -22.63
N ALA A 30 14.49 -3.31 -23.92
CA ALA A 30 14.23 -4.28 -24.96
C ALA A 30 15.26 -5.42 -24.82
N LEU A 31 14.82 -6.54 -24.27
CA LEU A 31 15.51 -7.81 -24.44
C LEU A 31 14.49 -8.79 -25.01
N VAL A 32 14.70 -9.09 -26.28
CA VAL A 32 14.08 -10.19 -27.01
C VAL A 32 14.89 -11.42 -26.62
N SER A 33 14.45 -12.18 -25.61
CA SER A 33 14.86 -13.58 -25.57
C SER A 33 14.22 -14.25 -26.79
N SER A 34 14.98 -15.11 -27.48
CA SER A 34 14.48 -15.82 -28.67
C SER A 34 13.29 -16.72 -28.35
N ASP A 35 13.18 -17.19 -27.10
CA ASP A 35 12.07 -18.01 -26.62
C ASP A 35 11.31 -17.34 -25.47
N PRO A 36 9.97 -17.32 -25.52
CA PRO A 36 9.13 -16.84 -24.43
C PRO A 36 9.19 -17.80 -23.23
N LEU A 37 9.52 -17.28 -22.06
CA LEU A 37 9.48 -17.99 -20.79
C LEU A 37 8.03 -18.29 -20.34
N PRO A 38 7.60 -19.56 -20.25
CA PRO A 38 6.24 -19.88 -19.88
C PRO A 38 5.88 -19.44 -18.45
N MET A 39 4.70 -18.85 -18.26
CA MET A 39 4.25 -18.35 -16.94
C MET A 39 2.77 -18.58 -16.64
N SER A 40 2.44 -18.80 -15.37
CA SER A 40 1.06 -18.95 -14.89
C SER A 40 0.65 -17.71 -14.11
N PHE A 41 -0.34 -16.98 -14.62
CA PHE A 41 -0.99 -15.90 -13.89
C PHE A 41 -2.04 -16.46 -12.94
N ILE A 42 -2.04 -16.04 -11.69
CA ILE A 42 -2.95 -16.50 -10.64
C ILE A 42 -3.74 -15.31 -10.12
N VAL A 43 -5.06 -15.38 -10.27
CA VAL A 43 -6.00 -14.32 -9.88
C VAL A 43 -7.01 -14.90 -8.88
N PRO A 44 -6.90 -14.57 -7.58
CA PRO A 44 -7.87 -14.99 -6.58
C PRO A 44 -9.14 -14.13 -6.68
N VAL A 45 -10.29 -14.77 -6.48
CA VAL A 45 -11.63 -14.14 -6.50
C VAL A 45 -12.45 -14.66 -5.31
N LYS A 46 -13.28 -13.79 -4.74
CA LYS A 46 -14.25 -14.07 -3.69
C LYS A 46 -15.46 -13.13 -3.80
N GLY A 47 -16.43 -13.54 -4.61
CA GLY A 47 -17.72 -12.85 -4.77
C GLY A 47 -17.69 -11.58 -5.64
N GLU A 48 -16.67 -11.40 -6.48
CA GLU A 48 -16.63 -10.26 -7.40
C GLU A 48 -17.71 -10.35 -8.50
N PRO A 49 -18.16 -9.23 -9.05
CA PRO A 49 -19.10 -9.26 -10.18
C PRO A 49 -18.50 -9.96 -11.41
N LEU A 50 -19.31 -10.75 -12.14
CA LEU A 50 -18.85 -11.53 -13.30
C LEU A 50 -18.34 -10.65 -14.46
N ASP A 51 -18.86 -9.43 -14.60
CA ASP A 51 -18.39 -8.43 -15.56
C ASP A 51 -16.97 -7.92 -15.25
N VAL A 52 -16.59 -7.90 -13.97
CA VAL A 52 -15.21 -7.61 -13.55
C VAL A 52 -14.28 -8.74 -13.97
N ILE A 53 -14.72 -10.00 -13.84
CA ILE A 53 -13.96 -11.18 -14.30
C ILE A 53 -13.76 -11.14 -15.81
N TYR A 54 -14.83 -10.87 -16.56
CA TYR A 54 -14.78 -10.68 -18.02
C TYR A 54 -13.77 -9.58 -18.39
N SER A 55 -13.90 -8.41 -17.79
CA SER A 55 -13.02 -7.26 -18.03
C SER A 55 -11.56 -7.53 -17.67
N MET A 56 -11.31 -8.37 -16.66
CA MET A 56 -9.98 -8.81 -16.28
C MET A 56 -9.37 -9.72 -17.34
N LEU A 57 -10.13 -10.68 -17.89
CA LEU A 57 -9.66 -11.58 -18.96
C LEU A 57 -9.35 -10.84 -20.26
N LEU A 58 -10.14 -9.82 -20.63
CA LEU A 58 -9.86 -8.97 -21.81
C LEU A 58 -8.45 -8.36 -21.76
N ARG A 59 -7.95 -8.01 -20.57
CA ARG A 59 -6.62 -7.40 -20.40
C ARG A 59 -5.48 -8.37 -20.70
N PHE A 60 -5.72 -9.68 -20.55
CA PHE A 60 -4.73 -10.69 -20.91
C PHE A 60 -4.57 -10.86 -22.43
N ALA A 61 -5.62 -10.57 -23.20
CA ALA A 61 -5.55 -10.60 -24.66
C ALA A 61 -4.68 -9.46 -25.24
N ASP A 62 -4.49 -8.39 -24.46
CA ASP A 62 -3.70 -7.20 -24.80
C ASP A 62 -2.22 -7.29 -24.39
N LEU A 63 -1.78 -8.39 -23.77
CA LEU A 63 -0.37 -8.57 -23.39
C LEU A 63 0.51 -8.72 -24.65
N ASP A 64 1.66 -8.06 -24.64
CA ASP A 64 2.70 -8.21 -25.66
C ASP A 64 3.51 -9.49 -25.40
N TYR A 65 2.83 -10.64 -25.38
CA TYR A 65 3.40 -11.96 -25.09
C TYR A 65 2.69 -13.07 -25.86
N PRO A 66 3.39 -14.13 -26.31
CA PRO A 66 2.73 -15.22 -27.03
C PRO A 66 1.67 -15.90 -26.18
N ARG A 67 0.45 -16.04 -26.71
CA ARG A 67 -0.72 -16.57 -25.99
C ARG A 67 -0.53 -17.99 -25.49
N ASP A 68 0.24 -18.80 -26.22
CA ASP A 68 0.57 -20.17 -25.82
C ASP A 68 1.65 -20.24 -24.74
N SER A 69 2.31 -19.13 -24.42
CA SER A 69 3.36 -19.04 -23.40
C SER A 69 2.85 -18.58 -22.03
N PHE A 70 1.54 -18.46 -21.85
CA PHE A 70 0.98 -18.27 -20.52
C PHE A 70 -0.35 -19.00 -20.32
N GLU A 71 -0.72 -19.14 -19.06
CA GLU A 71 -2.09 -19.49 -18.65
C GLU A 71 -2.59 -18.53 -17.58
N VAL A 72 -3.91 -18.43 -17.43
CA VAL A 72 -4.58 -17.68 -16.36
C VAL A 72 -5.39 -18.63 -15.49
N LEU A 73 -5.06 -18.70 -14.21
CA LEU A 73 -5.79 -19.44 -13.20
C LEU A 73 -6.65 -18.48 -12.37
N VAL A 74 -7.96 -18.58 -12.53
CA VAL A 74 -8.93 -17.84 -11.71
C VAL A 74 -9.35 -18.73 -10.55
N VAL A 75 -9.00 -18.37 -9.32
CA VAL A 75 -9.17 -19.24 -8.16
C VAL A 75 -10.21 -18.67 -7.20
N SER A 76 -11.28 -19.43 -6.95
CA SER A 76 -12.43 -19.02 -6.15
C SER A 76 -12.61 -19.90 -4.92
N ASP A 77 -12.90 -19.23 -3.80
CA ASP A 77 -13.37 -19.86 -2.55
C ASP A 77 -14.90 -19.75 -2.39
N ASP A 78 -15.62 -19.32 -3.43
CA ASP A 78 -17.07 -19.16 -3.39
C ASP A 78 -17.80 -20.51 -3.45
N ASP A 79 -19.09 -20.49 -3.14
CA ASP A 79 -19.94 -21.67 -3.24
C ASP A 79 -20.05 -22.19 -4.70
N GLU A 80 -20.48 -23.44 -4.84
CA GLU A 80 -20.60 -24.11 -6.14
C GLU A 80 -21.52 -23.35 -7.11
N GLY A 81 -22.57 -22.68 -6.60
CA GLY A 81 -23.53 -21.97 -7.41
C GLY A 81 -22.95 -20.71 -8.06
N TYR A 82 -22.18 -19.91 -7.30
CA TYR A 82 -21.42 -18.81 -7.88
C TYR A 82 -20.28 -19.32 -8.78
N PHE A 83 -19.55 -20.34 -8.33
CA PHE A 83 -18.41 -20.90 -9.07
C PHE A 83 -18.80 -21.43 -10.45
N ALA A 84 -19.94 -22.11 -10.58
CA ALA A 84 -20.41 -22.61 -11.88
C ALA A 84 -20.59 -21.46 -12.90
N LYS A 85 -21.11 -20.31 -12.47
CA LYS A 85 -21.26 -19.12 -13.31
C LYS A 85 -19.91 -18.48 -13.65
N LEU A 86 -19.03 -18.36 -12.64
CA LEU A 86 -17.65 -17.89 -12.83
C LEU A 86 -16.91 -18.74 -13.87
N LYS A 87 -16.97 -20.06 -13.72
CA LYS A 87 -16.33 -21.02 -14.63
C LYS A 87 -16.86 -20.87 -16.05
N ALA A 88 -18.17 -20.77 -16.24
CA ALA A 88 -18.76 -20.55 -17.55
C ALA A 88 -18.26 -19.27 -18.22
N VAL A 89 -18.18 -18.15 -17.48
CA VAL A 89 -17.63 -16.89 -17.99
C VAL A 89 -16.15 -17.04 -18.35
N VAL A 90 -15.33 -17.58 -17.44
CA VAL A 90 -13.89 -17.75 -17.67
C VAL A 90 -13.62 -18.59 -18.91
N GLU A 91 -14.26 -19.74 -19.04
CA GLU A 91 -14.03 -20.65 -20.16
C GLU A 91 -14.59 -20.12 -21.48
N ALA A 92 -15.75 -19.46 -21.48
CA ALA A 92 -16.32 -18.85 -22.68
C ALA A 92 -15.43 -17.72 -23.20
N THR A 93 -15.02 -16.80 -22.32
CA THR A 93 -14.15 -15.67 -22.66
C THR A 93 -12.74 -16.13 -23.05
N ALA A 94 -12.20 -17.17 -22.41
CA ALA A 94 -10.92 -17.75 -22.81
C ALA A 94 -10.94 -18.27 -24.26
N ARG A 95 -12.02 -18.97 -24.65
CA ARG A 95 -12.24 -19.43 -26.03
C ARG A 95 -12.39 -18.28 -27.01
N GLU A 96 -13.18 -17.27 -26.65
CA GLU A 96 -13.38 -16.05 -27.47
C GLU A 96 -12.04 -15.34 -27.75
N LEU A 97 -11.21 -15.19 -26.72
CA LEU A 97 -9.93 -14.47 -26.82
C LEU A 97 -8.78 -15.33 -27.34
N GLY A 98 -8.96 -16.64 -27.45
CA GLY A 98 -7.88 -17.57 -27.82
C GLY A 98 -6.73 -17.58 -26.82
N ILE A 99 -7.03 -17.50 -25.52
CA ILE A 99 -6.06 -17.58 -24.42
C ILE A 99 -6.34 -18.83 -23.57
N ARG A 100 -5.32 -19.34 -22.87
CA ARG A 100 -5.50 -20.43 -21.91
C ARG A 100 -5.93 -19.86 -20.55
N ALA A 101 -7.20 -19.97 -20.20
CA ALA A 101 -7.67 -19.64 -18.84
C ALA A 101 -8.57 -20.73 -18.26
N ARG A 102 -8.45 -20.96 -16.94
CA ARG A 102 -9.20 -21.98 -16.20
C ARG A 102 -9.68 -21.42 -14.87
N ALA A 103 -10.93 -21.69 -14.54
CA ALA A 103 -11.46 -21.42 -13.20
C ALA A 103 -11.27 -22.66 -12.31
N LEU A 104 -10.77 -22.46 -11.10
CA LEU A 104 -10.55 -23.50 -10.10
C LEU A 104 -11.31 -23.14 -8.82
N ARG A 105 -12.07 -24.10 -8.28
CA ARG A 105 -12.72 -23.95 -6.97
C ARG A 105 -11.90 -24.65 -5.92
N ARG A 106 -11.77 -24.02 -4.76
CA ARG A 106 -11.17 -24.62 -3.58
C ARG A 106 -12.26 -24.84 -2.53
N ASP A 107 -12.55 -26.10 -2.22
CA ASP A 107 -13.65 -26.47 -1.32
C ASP A 107 -13.37 -26.14 0.15
N SER A 108 -12.08 -26.11 0.55
CA SER A 108 -11.68 -25.81 1.92
C SER A 108 -10.20 -25.40 1.98
N GLY A 109 -9.82 -24.72 3.08
CA GLY A 109 -8.43 -24.50 3.46
C GLY A 109 -8.10 -23.04 3.73
N GLY A 110 -7.50 -22.76 4.89
CA GLY A 110 -7.03 -21.43 5.29
C GLY A 110 -8.12 -20.36 5.39
N ARG A 111 -7.81 -19.26 6.07
CA ARG A 111 -8.74 -18.13 6.28
C ARG A 111 -8.52 -17.00 5.28
N TYR A 112 -7.31 -16.87 4.75
CA TYR A 112 -6.86 -15.70 4.00
C TYR A 112 -6.39 -16.04 2.59
N LYS A 113 -6.21 -14.98 1.79
CA LYS A 113 -5.82 -15.01 0.37
C LYS A 113 -4.59 -15.89 0.14
N GLY A 114 -3.57 -15.78 1.00
CA GLY A 114 -2.31 -16.52 0.85
C GLY A 114 -2.49 -18.04 0.74
N SER A 115 -3.44 -18.65 1.45
CA SER A 115 -3.71 -20.09 1.32
C SER A 115 -4.29 -20.46 -0.05
N ALA A 116 -5.15 -19.61 -0.62
CA ALA A 116 -5.69 -19.81 -1.97
C ALA A 116 -4.57 -19.70 -3.01
N LEU A 117 -3.67 -18.73 -2.83
CA LEU A 117 -2.50 -18.56 -3.70
C LEU A 117 -1.56 -19.77 -3.68
N ASN A 118 -1.28 -20.32 -2.50
CA ASN A 118 -0.45 -21.53 -2.39
C ASN A 118 -1.12 -22.73 -3.08
N TRP A 119 -2.40 -22.96 -2.83
CA TRP A 119 -3.17 -24.05 -3.44
C TRP A 119 -3.23 -23.96 -4.98
N ALA A 120 -3.37 -22.73 -5.49
CA ALA A 120 -3.32 -22.43 -6.91
C ALA A 120 -1.94 -22.68 -7.52
N SER A 121 -0.88 -22.31 -6.79
CA SER A 121 0.51 -22.44 -7.23
C SER A 121 0.91 -23.89 -7.47
N GLU A 122 0.35 -24.83 -6.71
CA GLU A 122 0.56 -26.27 -6.92
C GLU A 122 -0.09 -26.80 -8.21
N ARG A 123 -1.12 -26.10 -8.72
CA ARG A 123 -1.92 -26.47 -9.91
C ARG A 123 -1.53 -25.70 -11.16
N ALA A 124 -0.63 -24.72 -11.03
CA ALA A 124 -0.01 -24.01 -12.12
C ALA A 124 0.87 -24.94 -12.96
N GLN A 125 0.71 -24.88 -14.28
CA GLN A 125 1.47 -25.64 -15.26
C GLN A 125 2.91 -25.14 -15.39
N HIS A 126 3.14 -23.84 -15.20
CA HIS A 126 4.44 -23.23 -15.43
C HIS A 126 5.20 -22.96 -14.12
N ASP A 127 6.51 -22.76 -14.25
CA ASP A 127 7.40 -22.53 -13.10
C ASP A 127 7.45 -21.08 -12.65
N VAL A 128 7.18 -20.13 -13.55
CA VAL A 128 7.04 -18.72 -13.20
C VAL A 128 5.59 -18.44 -12.84
N LEU A 129 5.37 -17.95 -11.63
CA LEU A 129 4.05 -17.61 -11.10
C LEU A 129 3.92 -16.10 -11.02
N VAL A 130 2.79 -15.55 -11.47
CA VAL A 130 2.49 -14.12 -11.39
C VAL A 130 1.15 -13.92 -10.69
N PHE A 131 1.15 -13.33 -9.51
CA PHE A 131 -0.03 -13.10 -8.69
C PHE A 131 -0.62 -11.71 -8.92
N LEU A 132 -1.91 -11.64 -9.20
CA LEU A 132 -2.62 -10.41 -9.50
C LEU A 132 -3.96 -10.36 -8.79
N ASP A 133 -4.32 -9.21 -8.25
CA ASP A 133 -5.71 -8.97 -7.82
C ASP A 133 -6.60 -8.74 -9.05
N VAL A 134 -7.86 -9.14 -8.96
CA VAL A 134 -8.82 -9.10 -10.09
C VAL A 134 -9.10 -7.70 -10.65
N ASP A 135 -8.94 -6.65 -9.84
CA ASP A 135 -9.11 -5.25 -10.27
C ASP A 135 -7.85 -4.67 -10.96
N SER A 136 -6.73 -5.39 -10.95
CA SER A 136 -5.44 -4.91 -11.44
C SER A 136 -5.39 -4.72 -12.94
N ARG A 137 -4.91 -3.55 -13.39
CA ARG A 137 -4.62 -3.28 -14.80
C ARG A 137 -3.15 -3.57 -15.07
N ILE A 138 -2.91 -4.62 -15.84
CA ILE A 138 -1.56 -5.08 -16.16
C ILE A 138 -1.05 -4.30 -17.37
N PRO A 139 0.17 -3.74 -17.32
CA PRO A 139 0.84 -3.18 -18.49
C PRO A 139 1.04 -4.24 -19.59
N ARG A 140 0.98 -3.84 -20.87
CA ARG A 140 1.14 -4.76 -22.00
C ARG A 140 2.49 -5.49 -21.99
N ASP A 141 3.55 -4.79 -21.58
CA ASP A 141 4.91 -5.28 -21.49
C ASP A 141 5.19 -6.14 -20.24
N ALA A 142 4.24 -6.28 -19.31
CA ALA A 142 4.50 -6.86 -17.99
C ALA A 142 5.07 -8.28 -18.05
N ALA A 143 4.56 -9.14 -18.94
CA ALA A 143 5.05 -10.51 -19.11
C ALA A 143 6.50 -10.54 -19.62
N VAL A 144 6.85 -9.67 -20.58
CA VAL A 144 8.23 -9.51 -21.08
C VAL A 144 9.17 -9.10 -19.94
N ARG A 145 8.72 -8.18 -19.09
CA ARG A 145 9.52 -7.72 -17.95
C ARG A 145 9.70 -8.81 -16.90
N VAL A 146 8.65 -9.57 -16.59
CA VAL A 146 8.74 -10.75 -15.70
C VAL A 146 9.79 -11.71 -16.24
N ALA A 147 9.68 -12.09 -17.52
CA ALA A 147 10.60 -13.01 -18.16
C ALA A 147 12.05 -12.52 -18.13
N SER A 148 12.27 -11.20 -18.25
CA SER A 148 13.61 -10.59 -18.26
C SER A 148 14.26 -10.48 -16.89
N ALA A 149 13.48 -10.38 -15.81
CA ALA A 149 13.99 -10.07 -14.48
C ALA A 149 13.94 -11.23 -13.49
N ILE A 150 13.20 -12.31 -13.80
CA ILE A 150 13.00 -13.41 -12.87
C ILE A 150 14.18 -14.40 -12.86
N ASP A 151 14.63 -14.78 -11.66
CA ASP A 151 15.65 -15.81 -11.42
C ASP A 151 15.28 -16.67 -10.20
N ASP A 152 16.11 -17.67 -9.85
CA ASP A 152 15.84 -18.63 -8.76
C ASP A 152 15.84 -18.01 -7.35
N ASN A 153 16.25 -16.75 -7.21
CA ASN A 153 16.39 -16.05 -5.94
C ASN A 153 15.65 -14.70 -5.92
N THR A 154 14.88 -14.38 -6.95
CA THR A 154 14.21 -13.09 -7.11
C THR A 154 12.69 -13.22 -6.98
N LEU A 155 12.12 -12.37 -6.12
CA LEU A 155 10.71 -12.00 -6.16
C LEU A 155 10.62 -10.64 -6.86
N LEU A 156 10.01 -10.61 -8.03
CA LEU A 156 9.80 -9.39 -8.80
C LEU A 156 8.46 -8.76 -8.39
N PHE A 157 8.47 -7.48 -8.06
CA PHE A 157 7.30 -6.65 -7.88
C PHE A 157 7.17 -5.74 -9.08
N LEU A 158 6.00 -5.74 -9.74
CA LEU A 158 5.75 -4.92 -10.93
C LEU A 158 5.41 -3.45 -10.61
N GLY A 159 5.36 -3.07 -9.33
CA GLY A 159 5.01 -1.72 -8.91
C GLY A 159 3.50 -1.46 -8.92
N TRP A 160 3.05 -0.48 -8.13
CA TRP A 160 1.67 -0.02 -8.12
C TRP A 160 1.56 1.46 -8.49
N ASP A 161 0.57 1.80 -9.31
CA ASP A 161 0.03 3.16 -9.41
C ASP A 161 -1.49 3.15 -9.19
N GLY A 162 -2.02 4.23 -8.64
CA GLY A 162 -3.42 4.32 -8.26
C GLY A 162 -4.29 4.84 -9.39
N TYR A 163 -5.35 4.13 -9.73
CA TYR A 163 -6.45 4.68 -10.55
C TYR A 163 -7.74 4.74 -9.74
N THR A 164 -8.60 5.71 -10.05
CA THR A 164 -9.95 5.78 -9.47
C THR A 164 -11.00 5.57 -10.55
N SER A 165 -12.05 4.82 -10.23
CA SER A 165 -13.26 4.68 -11.03
C SER A 165 -14.27 5.82 -10.77
N LEU A 166 -14.04 6.60 -9.71
CA LEU A 166 -14.92 7.68 -9.25
C LEU A 166 -14.14 9.00 -9.15
N PHE A 167 -14.68 10.06 -9.75
CA PHE A 167 -14.06 11.39 -9.75
C PHE A 167 -14.45 12.19 -8.50
N THR A 168 -13.95 11.78 -7.33
CA THR A 168 -14.16 12.50 -6.07
C THR A 168 -12.94 13.34 -5.67
N ARG A 169 -13.13 14.33 -4.79
CA ARG A 169 -12.02 15.12 -4.23
C ARG A 169 -11.04 14.25 -3.45
N LEU A 170 -11.56 13.28 -2.69
CA LEU A 170 -10.74 12.35 -1.92
C LEU A 170 -9.97 11.39 -2.85
N GLY A 171 -10.61 10.87 -3.90
CA GLY A 171 -9.95 10.04 -4.90
C GLY A 171 -8.79 10.76 -5.58
N ARG A 172 -8.94 12.05 -5.91
CA ARG A 172 -7.86 12.88 -6.45
C ARG A 172 -6.68 13.03 -5.47
N ALA A 173 -6.97 13.31 -4.21
CA ALA A 173 -5.94 13.42 -3.17
C ALA A 173 -5.21 12.09 -2.96
N LEU A 174 -5.94 10.96 -2.93
CA LEU A 174 -5.32 9.65 -2.79
C LEU A 174 -4.54 9.24 -4.04
N GLN A 175 -4.97 9.60 -5.25
CA GLN A 175 -4.19 9.35 -6.45
C GLN A 175 -2.84 10.07 -6.39
N PHE A 176 -2.82 11.30 -5.88
CA PHE A 176 -1.56 12.02 -5.61
C PHE A 176 -0.69 11.24 -4.61
N THR A 177 -1.27 10.71 -3.53
CA THR A 177 -0.54 9.89 -2.56
C THR A 177 0.03 8.61 -3.19
N TYR A 178 -0.77 7.88 -3.98
CA TYR A 178 -0.33 6.68 -4.67
C TYR A 178 0.81 6.95 -5.65
N ARG A 179 0.71 8.00 -6.46
CA ARG A 179 1.75 8.32 -7.45
C ARG A 179 3.02 8.85 -6.80
N TYR A 180 2.92 9.87 -5.95
CA TYR A 180 4.11 10.56 -5.45
C TYR A 180 4.69 9.93 -4.19
N PHE A 181 3.88 9.36 -3.28
CA PHE A 181 4.43 8.74 -2.06
C PHE A 181 4.67 7.24 -2.21
N LEU A 182 3.74 6.49 -2.81
CA LEU A 182 3.92 5.05 -2.97
C LEU A 182 4.81 4.73 -4.19
N LEU A 183 4.42 5.09 -5.41
CA LEU A 183 5.18 4.76 -6.61
C LEU A 183 6.59 5.39 -6.59
N TYR A 184 6.69 6.72 -6.53
CA TYR A 184 8.00 7.38 -6.55
C TYR A 184 8.77 7.27 -5.25
N GLY A 185 8.12 7.55 -4.12
CA GLY A 185 8.78 7.52 -2.82
C GLY A 185 9.11 6.10 -2.35
N ALA A 186 8.15 5.18 -2.40
CA ALA A 186 8.28 3.88 -1.75
C ALA A 186 8.70 2.73 -2.67
N TYR A 187 8.54 2.80 -3.99
CA TYR A 187 8.96 1.70 -4.89
C TYR A 187 10.13 2.10 -5.79
N LEU A 188 9.92 3.09 -6.67
CA LEU A 188 10.91 3.49 -7.67
C LEU A 188 12.16 4.07 -7.00
N GLY A 189 12.00 4.97 -6.04
CA GLY A 189 13.13 5.55 -5.32
C GLY A 189 13.91 4.52 -4.49
N ARG A 190 13.26 3.44 -4.02
CA ARG A 190 13.96 2.30 -3.39
C ARG A 190 14.80 1.53 -4.39
N ALA A 191 14.19 1.15 -5.50
CA ALA A 191 14.85 0.41 -6.56
C ALA A 191 16.09 1.18 -7.07
N LEU A 192 15.95 2.48 -7.33
CA LEU A 192 17.03 3.35 -7.80
C LEU A 192 18.16 3.58 -6.79
N THR A 193 17.91 3.36 -5.50
CA THR A 193 18.92 3.53 -4.44
C THR A 193 19.50 2.21 -3.93
N GLY A 194 19.12 1.09 -4.56
CA GLY A 194 19.50 -0.25 -4.14
C GLY A 194 19.10 -0.52 -2.70
N ASP A 195 17.94 -0.01 -2.29
CA ASP A 195 17.40 -0.24 -0.96
C ASP A 195 16.37 -1.37 -0.99
N VAL A 196 16.20 -2.05 0.15
CA VAL A 196 15.36 -3.23 0.23
C VAL A 196 13.90 -2.88 -0.04
N LEU A 197 13.25 -3.69 -0.87
CA LEU A 197 11.85 -3.54 -1.26
C LEU A 197 11.00 -4.64 -0.61
N LEU A 198 9.75 -4.31 -0.30
CA LEU A 198 8.73 -5.29 0.06
C LEU A 198 7.63 -5.19 -1.00
N ALA A 199 7.31 -6.31 -1.63
CA ALA A 199 6.25 -6.37 -2.61
C ALA A 199 4.89 -6.27 -1.92
N LEU A 200 3.89 -5.85 -2.69
CA LEU A 200 2.53 -5.62 -2.22
C LEU A 200 1.54 -6.44 -3.03
N GLY A 201 0.34 -6.65 -2.48
CA GLY A 201 -0.66 -7.66 -2.83
C GLY A 201 -0.98 -8.05 -4.28
N SER A 202 -0.53 -7.33 -5.30
CA SER A 202 -0.76 -7.61 -6.73
C SER A 202 0.48 -7.26 -7.55
N GLY A 203 0.74 -7.98 -8.63
CA GLY A 203 1.91 -7.78 -9.47
C GLY A 203 3.17 -8.39 -8.86
N ILE A 204 3.04 -9.53 -8.18
CA ILE A 204 4.15 -10.29 -7.61
C ILE A 204 4.49 -11.44 -8.56
N ALA A 205 5.71 -11.51 -9.06
CA ALA A 205 6.22 -12.64 -9.82
C ALA A 205 7.35 -13.37 -9.08
N ILE A 206 7.29 -14.69 -9.08
CA ILE A 206 8.21 -15.55 -8.32
C ILE A 206 8.28 -16.95 -8.97
N LYS A 207 9.45 -17.58 -8.95
CA LYS A 207 9.56 -19.00 -9.34
C LYS A 207 8.93 -19.91 -8.29
N LYS A 208 8.21 -20.94 -8.75
CA LYS A 208 7.57 -21.97 -7.92
C LYS A 208 8.55 -22.63 -6.95
N SER A 209 9.80 -22.86 -7.40
CA SER A 209 10.89 -23.39 -6.57
C SER A 209 11.24 -22.47 -5.39
N LEU A 210 11.38 -21.17 -5.63
CA LEU A 210 11.63 -20.17 -4.58
C LEU A 210 10.42 -20.05 -3.64
N LEU A 211 9.19 -20.01 -4.19
CA LEU A 211 7.97 -19.97 -3.37
C LEU A 211 7.90 -21.17 -2.41
N LYS A 212 8.20 -22.39 -2.90
CA LYS A 212 8.26 -23.60 -2.08
C LYS A 212 9.38 -23.54 -1.05
N ARG A 213 10.58 -23.08 -1.44
CA ARG A 213 11.76 -22.95 -0.56
C ARG A 213 11.48 -22.06 0.64
N VAL A 214 10.73 -20.98 0.46
CA VAL A 214 10.39 -20.03 1.53
C VAL A 214 9.12 -20.39 2.31
N GLY A 215 8.48 -21.53 1.99
CA GLY A 215 7.30 -22.04 2.67
C GLY A 215 5.98 -21.38 2.26
N GLY A 216 5.91 -20.79 1.07
CA GLY A 216 4.69 -20.19 0.52
C GLY A 216 4.23 -18.91 1.23
N PHE A 217 3.08 -18.39 0.78
CA PHE A 217 2.38 -17.29 1.45
C PHE A 217 1.88 -17.72 2.84
N CYS A 218 1.87 -16.81 3.82
CA CYS A 218 1.20 -17.10 5.10
C CYS A 218 -0.32 -17.20 4.90
N ASP A 219 -0.98 -17.96 5.79
CA ASP A 219 -2.41 -17.79 6.04
C ASP A 219 -2.64 -16.62 7.02
N CYS A 220 -2.39 -15.39 6.55
CA CYS A 220 -2.51 -14.19 7.38
C CYS A 220 -2.94 -12.96 6.57
N VAL A 221 -3.30 -11.86 7.25
CA VAL A 221 -3.80 -10.63 6.62
C VAL A 221 -2.76 -9.83 5.82
N ALA A 222 -1.47 -10.16 5.99
CA ALA A 222 -0.31 -9.45 5.44
C ALA A 222 0.59 -10.41 4.65
N ASP A 223 -0.03 -11.20 3.77
CA ASP A 223 0.60 -12.24 2.96
C ASP A 223 1.71 -11.70 2.04
N ASP A 224 1.54 -10.48 1.53
CA ASP A 224 2.47 -9.77 0.66
C ASP A 224 3.78 -9.33 1.36
N TYR A 225 3.68 -8.74 2.54
CA TYR A 225 4.84 -8.41 3.38
C TYR A 225 5.52 -9.67 3.89
N ASP A 226 4.76 -10.68 4.31
CA ASP A 226 5.29 -11.94 4.84
C ASP A 226 6.12 -12.67 3.77
N ILE A 227 5.62 -12.82 2.54
CA ILE A 227 6.39 -13.50 1.47
C ILE A 227 7.67 -12.75 1.13
N SER A 228 7.61 -11.41 1.05
CA SER A 228 8.78 -10.58 0.74
C SER A 228 9.87 -10.74 1.81
N LEU A 229 9.48 -10.72 3.09
CA LEU A 229 10.42 -10.91 4.20
C LEU A 229 10.99 -12.31 4.24
N LYS A 230 10.20 -13.36 3.98
CA LYS A 230 10.71 -14.73 3.89
C LYS A 230 11.74 -14.88 2.77
N VAL A 231 11.50 -14.29 1.60
CA VAL A 231 12.46 -14.29 0.49
C VAL A 231 13.76 -13.62 0.91
N LEU A 232 13.70 -12.41 1.45
CA LEU A 232 14.89 -11.66 1.88
C LEU A 232 15.69 -12.38 2.97
N LEU A 233 15.00 -12.93 3.98
CA LEU A 233 15.65 -13.66 5.08
C LEU A 233 16.20 -15.02 4.65
N SER A 234 15.81 -15.54 3.48
CA SER A 234 16.41 -16.72 2.86
C SER A 234 17.64 -16.41 1.98
N GLY A 235 18.08 -15.15 1.92
CA GLY A 235 19.15 -14.68 1.05
C GLY A 235 18.71 -14.33 -0.39
N GLY A 236 17.41 -14.36 -0.65
CA GLY A 236 16.82 -13.89 -1.90
C GLY A 236 16.72 -12.36 -1.98
N ARG A 237 16.20 -11.87 -3.10
CA ARG A 237 16.04 -10.43 -3.37
C ARG A 237 14.60 -10.12 -3.77
N VAL A 238 14.13 -8.96 -3.37
CA VAL A 238 12.85 -8.39 -3.84
C VAL A 238 13.17 -7.17 -4.69
N VAL A 239 12.74 -7.19 -5.95
CA VAL A 239 13.15 -6.20 -6.97
C VAL A 239 11.93 -5.54 -7.57
N TYR A 240 12.02 -4.24 -7.86
CA TYR A 240 11.15 -3.54 -8.80
C TYR A 240 12.01 -3.04 -9.95
N ASP A 241 11.60 -3.35 -11.18
CA ASP A 241 12.37 -3.05 -12.41
C ASP A 241 12.26 -1.59 -12.87
N GLY A 242 11.36 -0.79 -12.26
CA GLY A 242 11.12 0.59 -12.65
C GLY A 242 10.30 0.75 -13.95
N GLY A 243 9.72 -0.33 -14.46
CA GLY A 243 8.81 -0.32 -15.60
C GLY A 243 7.45 0.29 -15.24
N VAL A 244 6.57 0.41 -16.25
CA VAL A 244 5.19 0.89 -16.05
C VAL A 244 4.51 0.03 -14.97
N PRO A 245 3.98 0.62 -13.90
CA PRO A 245 3.43 -0.14 -12.79
C PRO A 245 2.07 -0.75 -13.11
N VAL A 246 1.70 -1.81 -12.37
CA VAL A 246 0.33 -2.32 -12.34
C VAL A 246 -0.58 -1.22 -11.77
N SER A 247 -1.67 -0.89 -12.45
CA SER A 247 -2.62 0.07 -11.89
C SER A 247 -3.64 -0.65 -11.01
N VAL A 248 -3.80 -0.17 -9.78
CA VAL A 248 -4.73 -0.73 -8.78
C VAL A 248 -5.81 0.27 -8.43
N GLU A 249 -7.03 -0.21 -8.18
CA GLU A 249 -8.14 0.68 -7.84
C GLU A 249 -7.97 1.24 -6.43
N ILE A 250 -7.91 2.56 -6.32
CA ILE A 250 -7.83 3.27 -5.05
C ILE A 250 -9.22 3.58 -4.50
N PRO A 251 -9.35 3.73 -3.17
CA PRO A 251 -10.56 4.26 -2.58
C PRO A 251 -10.85 5.68 -3.08
N ALA A 252 -12.12 5.97 -3.30
CA ALA A 252 -12.61 7.30 -3.68
C ALA A 252 -13.55 7.89 -2.62
N THR A 253 -13.94 7.13 -1.59
CA THR A 253 -14.72 7.63 -0.46
C THR A 253 -13.97 7.45 0.85
N TYR A 254 -14.31 8.28 1.84
CA TYR A 254 -13.62 8.27 3.13
C TYR A 254 -13.75 6.95 3.86
N PHE A 255 -14.94 6.34 3.90
CA PHE A 255 -15.13 5.06 4.58
C PHE A 255 -14.36 3.92 3.91
N ALA A 256 -14.33 3.90 2.57
CA ALA A 256 -13.53 2.94 1.81
C ALA A 256 -12.04 3.11 2.11
N PHE A 257 -11.54 4.35 2.09
CA PHE A 257 -10.15 4.66 2.44
C PHE A 257 -9.83 4.29 3.88
N ARG A 258 -10.72 4.67 4.82
CA ARG A 258 -10.53 4.42 6.24
C ARG A 258 -10.33 2.95 6.53
N LYS A 259 -11.18 2.12 5.94
CA LYS A 259 -11.11 0.66 6.05
C LYS A 259 -9.82 0.10 5.45
N GLN A 260 -9.41 0.57 4.27
CA GLN A 260 -8.18 0.09 3.63
C GLN A 260 -6.95 0.49 4.44
N PHE A 261 -6.86 1.77 4.83
CA PHE A 261 -5.72 2.29 5.58
C PHE A 261 -5.62 1.64 6.97
N ALA A 262 -6.72 1.51 7.71
CA ALA A 262 -6.72 0.82 9.01
C ALA A 262 -6.18 -0.62 8.90
N ARG A 263 -6.55 -1.35 7.83
CA ARG A 263 -5.99 -2.66 7.53
C ARG A 263 -4.48 -2.61 7.25
N TRP A 264 -4.00 -1.64 6.48
CA TRP A 264 -2.56 -1.48 6.24
C TRP A 264 -1.77 -1.19 7.52
N VAL A 265 -2.34 -0.37 8.41
CA VAL A 265 -1.72 -0.08 9.72
C VAL A 265 -1.68 -1.34 10.60
N PHE A 266 -2.76 -2.13 10.63
CA PHE A 266 -2.76 -3.41 11.33
C PHE A 266 -1.70 -4.37 10.76
N ASN A 267 -1.69 -4.56 9.43
CA ASN A 267 -0.79 -5.47 8.74
C ASN A 267 0.68 -5.14 9.02
N SER A 268 1.06 -3.87 8.92
CA SER A 268 2.43 -3.42 9.19
C SER A 268 2.82 -3.58 10.65
N SER A 269 1.92 -3.31 11.61
CA SER A 269 2.16 -3.53 13.04
C SER A 269 2.32 -5.03 13.36
N TYR A 270 1.45 -5.87 12.79
CA TYR A 270 1.53 -7.34 12.89
C TYR A 270 2.85 -7.88 12.35
N ILE A 271 3.26 -7.43 11.16
CA ILE A 271 4.54 -7.81 10.55
C ILE A 271 5.72 -7.31 11.37
N ALA A 272 5.68 -6.07 11.86
CA ALA A 272 6.74 -5.53 12.71
C ALA A 272 6.96 -6.39 13.95
N ARG A 273 5.89 -6.74 14.67
CA ARG A 273 5.96 -7.66 15.82
C ARG A 273 6.59 -9.01 15.46
N LYS A 274 6.22 -9.58 14.32
CA LYS A 274 6.66 -10.92 13.89
C LYS A 274 8.11 -10.95 13.38
N TYR A 275 8.58 -9.86 12.78
CA TYR A 275 9.83 -9.87 12.00
C TYR A 275 10.94 -8.96 12.52
N VAL A 276 10.68 -7.96 13.40
CA VAL A 276 11.75 -7.06 13.87
C VAL A 276 12.92 -7.83 14.51
N ALA A 277 12.64 -8.75 15.45
CA ALA A 277 13.68 -9.55 16.10
C ALA A 277 14.45 -10.41 15.07
N ARG A 278 13.72 -11.09 14.17
CA ARG A 278 14.31 -11.92 13.11
C ARG A 278 15.20 -11.11 12.16
N ILE A 279 14.84 -9.87 11.85
CA ILE A 279 15.65 -8.97 11.02
C ILE A 279 16.92 -8.54 11.75
N LEU A 280 16.84 -8.29 13.07
CA LEU A 280 18.00 -7.92 13.88
C LEU A 280 19.02 -9.06 13.97
N GLU A 281 18.54 -10.30 14.04
CA GLU A 281 19.35 -11.53 14.09
C GLU A 281 19.85 -11.98 12.70
N ALA A 282 19.22 -11.52 11.62
CA ALA A 282 19.57 -11.94 10.26
C ALA A 282 21.00 -11.52 9.85
N PRO A 283 21.68 -12.31 9.02
CA PRO A 283 23.01 -11.99 8.48
C PRO A 283 22.95 -10.93 7.36
N LEU A 284 22.19 -9.86 7.56
CA LEU A 284 22.06 -8.74 6.63
C LEU A 284 23.00 -7.59 7.02
N PRO A 285 23.45 -6.75 6.08
CA PRO A 285 24.15 -5.50 6.42
C PRO A 285 23.30 -4.58 7.30
N LEU A 286 23.93 -3.82 8.20
CA LEU A 286 23.22 -2.91 9.14
C LEU A 286 22.29 -1.94 8.41
N ARG A 287 22.72 -1.42 7.25
CA ARG A 287 21.91 -0.53 6.41
C ARG A 287 20.61 -1.21 5.96
N GLU A 288 20.67 -2.46 5.55
CA GLU A 288 19.50 -3.23 5.09
C GLU A 288 18.57 -3.58 6.25
N ARG A 289 19.12 -3.98 7.42
CA ARG A 289 18.33 -4.20 8.64
C ARG A 289 17.57 -2.93 9.04
N ALA A 290 18.28 -1.81 9.14
CA ALA A 290 17.68 -0.52 9.50
C ALA A 290 16.62 -0.11 8.47
N SER A 291 16.90 -0.28 7.17
CA SER A 291 15.94 0.03 6.12
C SER A 291 14.68 -0.84 6.21
N LEU A 292 14.81 -2.14 6.41
CA LEU A 292 13.69 -3.06 6.58
C LEU A 292 12.85 -2.72 7.79
N ILE A 293 13.48 -2.48 8.95
CA ILE A 293 12.81 -2.08 10.18
C ILE A 293 12.04 -0.76 9.99
N LEU A 294 12.65 0.26 9.38
CA LEU A 294 11.97 1.51 9.07
C LEU A 294 10.80 1.33 8.09
N THR A 295 10.85 0.31 7.23
CA THR A 295 9.78 0.03 6.26
C THR A 295 8.58 -0.63 6.91
N ILE A 296 8.81 -1.68 7.69
CA ILE A 296 7.73 -2.37 8.40
C ILE A 296 7.12 -1.48 9.50
N LEU A 297 7.91 -0.58 10.09
CA LEU A 297 7.44 0.41 11.06
C LEU A 297 6.87 1.69 10.43
N GLN A 298 6.84 1.83 9.09
CA GLN A 298 6.42 3.07 8.43
C GLN A 298 5.04 3.56 8.89
N HIS A 299 4.00 2.71 8.79
CA HIS A 299 2.66 3.12 9.20
C HIS A 299 2.53 3.31 10.72
N PRO A 300 3.06 2.41 11.59
CA PRO A 300 3.09 2.66 13.04
C PRO A 300 3.74 4.00 13.40
N LEU A 301 4.88 4.34 12.78
CA LEU A 301 5.59 5.59 13.04
C LEU A 301 4.79 6.81 12.59
N ILE A 302 4.13 6.73 11.42
CA ILE A 302 3.27 7.82 10.91
C ILE A 302 2.11 8.04 11.89
N VAL A 303 1.37 6.99 12.24
CA VAL A 303 0.21 7.06 13.14
C VAL A 303 0.60 7.55 14.53
N ALA A 304 1.66 6.99 15.12
CA ALA A 304 2.16 7.45 16.40
C ALA A 304 2.57 8.93 16.35
N THR A 305 3.32 9.35 15.33
CA THR A 305 3.78 10.75 15.24
C THR A 305 2.63 11.72 15.02
N SER A 306 1.68 11.41 14.13
CA SER A 306 0.55 12.29 13.84
C SER A 306 -0.45 12.37 15.00
N LEU A 307 -0.47 11.39 15.91
CA LEU A 307 -1.35 11.40 17.09
C LEU A 307 -0.66 12.08 18.28
N PHE A 308 0.57 11.66 18.60
CA PHE A 308 1.26 12.13 19.79
C PHE A 308 1.77 13.56 19.65
N LEU A 309 2.13 14.04 18.46
CA LEU A 309 2.67 15.39 18.32
C LEU A 309 1.64 16.48 18.70
N PRO A 310 0.38 16.46 18.20
CA PRO A 310 -0.66 17.38 18.68
C PRO A 310 -0.93 17.24 20.18
N LEU A 311 -0.96 16.01 20.71
CA LEU A 311 -1.21 15.76 22.14
C LEU A 311 -0.07 16.32 23.02
N MET A 312 1.18 16.17 22.62
CA MET A 312 2.32 16.76 23.32
C MET A 312 2.24 18.29 23.29
N GLY A 313 1.80 18.90 22.19
CA GLY A 313 1.53 20.35 22.13
C GLY A 313 0.45 20.80 23.12
N LEU A 314 -0.63 20.03 23.27
CA LEU A 314 -1.66 20.31 24.29
C LEU A 314 -1.12 20.14 25.72
N VAL A 315 -0.34 19.10 25.99
CA VAL A 315 0.28 18.90 27.31
C VAL A 315 1.28 20.00 27.64
N ALA A 316 2.10 20.42 26.68
CA ALA A 316 3.09 21.48 26.83
C ALA A 316 2.41 22.82 27.14
N THR A 317 1.34 23.17 26.43
CA THR A 317 0.55 24.39 26.70
C THR A 317 -0.23 24.31 28.01
N TYR A 318 -0.71 23.13 28.42
CA TYR A 318 -1.34 22.92 29.72
C TYR A 318 -0.35 23.12 30.89
N THR A 319 0.87 22.63 30.74
CA THR A 319 1.91 22.71 31.79
C THR A 319 2.67 24.04 31.80
N GLY A 320 2.39 24.95 30.85
CA GLY A 320 3.07 26.23 30.72
C GLY A 320 4.45 26.16 30.04
N TYR A 321 4.88 24.99 29.57
CA TYR A 321 6.11 24.82 28.79
C TYR A 321 5.87 25.17 27.32
N LEU A 322 5.92 26.46 26.99
CA LEU A 322 5.74 26.93 25.61
C LEU A 322 6.89 26.53 24.68
N ILE A 323 8.09 26.40 25.24
CA ILE A 323 9.28 25.97 24.52
C ILE A 323 9.71 24.64 25.13
N PRO A 324 9.68 23.53 24.36
CA PRO A 324 10.12 22.25 24.88
C PRO A 324 11.63 22.29 25.17
N PRO A 325 12.15 21.38 26.01
CA PRO A 325 13.58 21.28 26.26
C PRO A 325 14.39 21.26 24.96
N LEU A 326 15.55 21.93 24.94
CA LEU A 326 16.35 22.14 23.73
C LEU A 326 16.54 20.87 22.87
N PRO A 327 16.79 19.67 23.43
CA PRO A 327 16.89 18.45 22.61
C PRO A 327 15.59 18.09 21.86
N VAL A 328 14.44 18.27 22.50
CA VAL A 328 13.12 18.01 21.90
C VAL A 328 12.84 19.06 20.82
N LEU A 329 13.06 20.35 21.13
CA LEU A 329 12.92 21.43 20.16
C LEU A 329 13.81 21.20 18.93
N ALA A 330 15.06 20.80 19.12
CA ALA A 330 15.98 20.51 18.02
C ALA A 330 15.47 19.37 17.12
N LEU A 331 14.91 18.30 17.73
CA LEU A 331 14.30 17.21 16.98
C LEU A 331 13.03 17.64 16.23
N GLU A 332 12.21 18.52 16.82
CA GLU A 332 11.00 19.05 16.17
C GLU A 332 11.38 19.92 14.97
N LEU A 333 12.32 20.85 15.15
CA LEU A 333 12.83 21.69 14.08
C LEU A 333 13.46 20.86 12.96
N ALA A 334 14.28 19.87 13.29
CA ALA A 334 14.86 18.96 12.30
C ALA A 334 13.78 18.19 11.53
N SER A 335 12.77 17.66 12.23
CA SER A 335 11.64 16.96 11.60
C SER A 335 10.84 17.90 10.68
N ALA A 336 10.59 19.15 11.11
CA ALA A 336 9.88 20.15 10.33
C ALA A 336 10.67 20.55 9.07
N SER A 337 11.97 20.83 9.20
CA SER A 337 12.85 21.17 8.08
C SER A 337 12.91 20.03 7.06
N LEU A 338 13.07 18.78 7.50
CA LEU A 338 13.07 17.63 6.61
C LEU A 338 11.70 17.43 5.95
N THR A 339 10.59 17.65 6.66
CA THR A 339 9.25 17.58 6.08
C THR A 339 9.06 18.65 5.01
N PHE A 340 9.62 19.85 5.20
CA PHE A 340 9.60 20.90 4.17
C PHE A 340 10.42 20.52 2.93
N ILE A 341 11.59 19.90 3.12
CA ILE A 341 12.42 19.38 2.02
C ILE A 341 11.68 18.25 1.28
N LEU A 342 11.01 17.36 2.01
CA LEU A 342 10.16 16.31 1.45
C LEU A 342 9.05 16.91 0.58
N LEU A 343 8.33 17.90 1.12
CA LEU A 343 7.28 18.63 0.41
C LEU A 343 7.81 19.30 -0.86
N TYR A 344 9.00 19.91 -0.82
CA TYR A 344 9.65 20.48 -1.99
C TYR A 344 9.87 19.42 -3.07
N TYR A 345 10.43 18.26 -2.72
CA TYR A 345 10.72 17.20 -3.68
C TYR A 345 9.45 16.57 -4.28
N THR A 346 8.47 16.24 -3.44
CA THR A 346 7.17 15.73 -3.89
C THR A 346 6.50 16.71 -4.85
N THR A 347 6.52 18.00 -4.52
CA THR A 347 5.94 19.05 -5.35
C THR A 347 6.74 19.27 -6.63
N SER A 348 8.07 19.18 -6.59
CA SER A 348 8.93 19.26 -7.78
C SER A 348 8.64 18.13 -8.76
N LEU A 349 8.42 16.90 -8.27
CA LEU A 349 8.01 15.77 -9.09
C LEU A 349 6.63 15.98 -9.70
N ALA A 350 5.65 16.38 -8.89
CA ALA A 350 4.31 16.68 -9.38
C ALA A 350 4.33 17.74 -10.50
N ARG A 351 5.14 18.78 -10.35
CA ARG A 351 5.34 19.82 -11.38
C ARG A 351 6.02 19.30 -12.64
N SER A 352 6.96 18.36 -12.52
CA SER A 352 7.60 17.74 -13.70
C SER A 352 6.62 16.92 -14.55
N GLU A 353 5.48 16.53 -13.96
CA GLU A 353 4.36 15.87 -14.65
C GLU A 353 3.21 16.83 -15.01
N GLY A 354 3.45 18.14 -14.97
CA GLY A 354 2.49 19.15 -15.40
C GLY A 354 1.48 19.61 -14.34
N ARG A 355 1.59 19.17 -13.08
CA ARG A 355 0.70 19.66 -12.01
C ARG A 355 1.09 21.05 -11.52
N GLY A 356 0.11 21.86 -11.15
CA GLY A 356 0.35 23.19 -10.60
C GLY A 356 0.94 23.15 -9.19
N LEU A 357 1.66 24.21 -8.79
CA LEU A 357 2.19 24.34 -7.42
C LEU A 357 1.05 24.38 -6.39
N ALA A 358 0.07 25.26 -6.60
CA ALA A 358 -1.07 25.41 -5.70
C ALA A 358 -1.90 24.12 -5.59
N GLU A 359 -2.10 23.42 -6.72
CA GLU A 359 -2.78 22.12 -6.74
C GLU A 359 -2.01 21.08 -5.92
N SER A 360 -0.69 20.97 -6.10
CA SER A 360 0.14 19.99 -5.38
C SER A 360 0.16 20.25 -3.87
N LEU A 361 0.26 21.51 -3.47
CA LEU A 361 0.18 21.91 -2.06
C LEU A 361 -1.21 21.64 -1.47
N ALA A 362 -2.27 21.95 -2.21
CA ALA A 362 -3.65 21.69 -1.78
C ALA A 362 -3.91 20.18 -1.60
N LEU A 363 -3.49 19.34 -2.56
CA LEU A 363 -3.64 17.88 -2.46
C LEU A 363 -2.82 17.31 -1.30
N THR A 364 -1.61 17.84 -1.06
CA THR A 364 -0.80 17.40 0.08
C THR A 364 -1.43 17.80 1.42
N ALA A 365 -1.92 19.04 1.54
CA ALA A 365 -2.64 19.50 2.73
C ALA A 365 -3.92 18.69 2.96
N GLN A 366 -4.66 18.38 1.90
CA GLN A 366 -5.86 17.54 1.96
C GLN A 366 -5.54 16.14 2.51
N ASN A 367 -4.47 15.51 2.02
CA ASN A 367 -4.01 14.22 2.55
C ASN A 367 -3.60 14.29 4.02
N ALA A 368 -2.91 15.36 4.43
CA ALA A 368 -2.53 15.55 5.83
C ALA A 368 -3.76 15.70 6.75
N LEU A 369 -4.79 16.43 6.32
CA LEU A 369 -6.06 16.56 7.04
C LEU A 369 -6.80 15.23 7.16
N ILE A 370 -6.87 14.45 6.07
CA ILE A 370 -7.48 13.12 6.08
C ILE A 370 -6.72 12.18 7.03
N ALA A 371 -5.38 12.22 7.01
CA ALA A 371 -4.51 11.45 7.90
C ALA A 371 -4.65 11.85 9.37
N LEU A 372 -4.91 13.13 9.66
CA LEU A 372 -5.19 13.61 11.01
C LEU A 372 -6.55 13.10 11.52
N LEU A 373 -7.58 13.13 10.68
CA LEU A 373 -8.94 12.71 11.05
C LEU A 373 -9.03 11.20 11.31
N ILE A 374 -8.44 10.37 10.44
CA ILE A 374 -8.47 8.90 10.54
C ILE A 374 -7.67 8.34 11.73
N ASN A 375 -6.85 9.18 12.36
CA ASN A 375 -5.77 8.73 13.23
C ASN A 375 -6.23 7.88 14.42
N VAL A 376 -7.38 8.17 15.02
CA VAL A 376 -7.92 7.36 16.12
C VAL A 376 -8.22 5.94 15.67
N THR A 377 -8.90 5.79 14.53
CA THR A 377 -9.17 4.47 13.94
C THR A 377 -7.85 3.76 13.59
N ALA A 378 -6.90 4.48 12.97
CA ALA A 378 -5.60 3.93 12.63
C ALA A 378 -4.79 3.48 13.86
N PHE A 379 -4.82 4.25 14.95
CA PHE A 379 -4.15 3.94 16.21
C PHE A 379 -4.72 2.69 16.87
N VAL A 380 -6.05 2.52 16.88
CA VAL A 380 -6.68 1.29 17.39
C VAL A 380 -6.21 0.06 16.61
N TYR A 381 -6.16 0.15 15.27
CA TYR A 381 -5.66 -0.94 14.43
C TYR A 381 -4.16 -1.17 14.57
N MET A 382 -3.37 -0.11 14.82
CA MET A 382 -1.94 -0.20 15.12
C MET A 382 -1.72 -1.02 16.40
N VAL A 383 -2.37 -0.63 17.50
CA VAL A 383 -2.30 -1.35 18.77
C VAL A 383 -2.77 -2.79 18.58
N ALA A 384 -3.92 -3.00 17.94
CA ALA A 384 -4.43 -4.34 17.67
C ALA A 384 -3.41 -5.20 16.89
N GLY A 385 -2.71 -4.66 15.89
CA GLY A 385 -1.71 -5.42 15.13
C GLY A 385 -0.50 -5.84 15.95
N PHE A 386 -0.12 -5.08 16.98
CA PHE A 386 0.92 -5.47 17.93
C PHE A 386 0.47 -6.52 18.97
N PHE A 387 -0.81 -6.82 19.10
CA PHE A 387 -1.30 -7.73 20.14
C PHE A 387 -2.21 -8.85 19.64
N ARG A 388 -2.71 -8.79 18.41
CA ARG A 388 -3.63 -9.78 17.82
C ARG A 388 -3.06 -10.35 16.54
N ASP A 389 -3.33 -11.63 16.32
CA ASP A 389 -2.92 -12.35 15.10
C ASP A 389 -3.92 -12.23 13.95
N SER A 390 -5.14 -11.77 14.25
CA SER A 390 -6.20 -11.66 13.26
C SER A 390 -7.13 -10.48 13.52
N ILE A 391 -7.75 -10.04 12.44
CA ILE A 391 -8.91 -9.13 12.42
C ILE A 391 -9.99 -9.75 11.54
N THR A 392 -11.23 -9.36 11.79
CA THR A 392 -12.37 -9.71 10.92
C THR A 392 -12.14 -9.11 9.54
N TRP A 393 -11.91 -9.97 8.55
CA TRP A 393 -11.72 -9.53 7.18
C TRP A 393 -13.04 -9.03 6.61
N ARG A 394 -13.06 -7.77 6.16
CA ARG A 394 -14.16 -7.21 5.39
C ARG A 394 -13.58 -6.65 4.10
N VAL A 395 -14.13 -7.06 2.95
CA VAL A 395 -13.65 -6.62 1.63
C VAL A 395 -13.79 -5.09 1.51
N THR A 396 -12.74 -4.41 1.05
CA THR A 396 -12.81 -2.98 0.75
C THR A 396 -13.74 -2.79 -0.45
N PRO A 397 -14.77 -1.91 -0.38
CA PRO A 397 -15.65 -1.68 -1.51
C PRO A 397 -14.87 -1.13 -2.71
N LYS A 398 -15.34 -1.47 -3.92
CA LYS A 398 -14.72 -1.13 -5.21
C LYS A 398 -15.76 -0.58 -6.18
N GLY A 399 -15.34 0.19 -7.17
CA GLY A 399 -16.26 0.84 -8.11
C GLY A 399 -17.32 1.71 -7.43
N SER A 400 -18.54 1.66 -7.95
CA SER A 400 -19.69 2.41 -7.42
C SER A 400 -20.13 1.98 -6.02
N THR A 401 -19.82 0.75 -5.58
CA THR A 401 -20.17 0.27 -4.22
C THR A 401 -19.52 1.08 -3.10
N GLN A 402 -18.45 1.82 -3.43
CA GLN A 402 -17.80 2.75 -2.50
C GLN A 402 -18.71 3.91 -2.07
N LEU A 403 -19.67 4.30 -2.90
CA LEU A 403 -20.59 5.42 -2.64
C LEU A 403 -21.66 5.05 -1.60
N SER A 404 -22.14 3.80 -1.66
CA SER A 404 -23.12 3.26 -0.71
C SER A 404 -22.49 2.72 0.57
N PHE A 405 -21.18 2.41 0.56
CA PHE A 405 -20.48 1.95 1.76
C PHE A 405 -20.31 3.09 2.78
N LYS A 406 -21.02 2.95 3.91
CA LYS A 406 -20.95 3.86 5.05
C LYS A 406 -20.61 3.08 6.31
N GLU A 407 -19.93 3.75 7.23
CA GLU A 407 -19.66 3.24 8.56
C GLU A 407 -19.88 4.35 9.59
N SER A 408 -19.90 3.97 10.87
CA SER A 408 -20.01 4.94 11.95
C SER A 408 -18.81 5.90 11.96
N LEU A 409 -19.09 7.20 12.14
CA LEU A 409 -18.12 8.26 12.39
C LEU A 409 -17.81 8.43 13.89
N ALA A 410 -18.26 7.50 14.74
CA ALA A 410 -18.06 7.60 16.19
C ALA A 410 -16.59 7.80 16.60
N PRO A 411 -15.58 7.12 16.00
CA PRO A 411 -14.18 7.36 16.35
C PRO A 411 -13.72 8.79 16.07
N GLU A 412 -14.07 9.33 14.90
CA GLU A 412 -13.70 10.69 14.48
C GLU A 412 -14.42 11.75 15.31
N LEU A 413 -15.73 11.55 15.57
CA LEU A 413 -16.53 12.44 16.41
C LEU A 413 -16.07 12.40 17.87
N SER A 414 -15.64 11.24 18.37
CA SER A 414 -15.06 11.13 19.71
C SER A 414 -13.76 11.91 19.81
N TYR A 415 -12.91 11.85 18.78
CA TYR A 415 -11.67 12.63 18.74
C TYR A 415 -11.96 14.14 18.79
N ILE A 416 -12.88 14.59 17.95
CA ILE A 416 -13.34 15.98 17.91
C ILE A 416 -13.92 16.39 19.27
N GLY A 417 -14.76 15.54 19.87
CA GLY A 417 -15.38 15.79 21.17
C GLY A 417 -14.37 15.94 22.29
N VAL A 418 -13.32 15.10 22.33
CA VAL A 418 -12.24 15.22 23.32
C VAL A 418 -11.48 16.53 23.16
N VAL A 419 -11.09 16.90 21.93
CA VAL A 419 -10.38 18.17 21.68
C VAL A 419 -11.27 19.38 22.00
N ALA A 420 -12.57 19.30 21.70
CA ALA A 420 -13.53 20.33 22.07
C ALA A 420 -13.66 20.46 23.59
N ALA A 421 -13.73 19.35 24.33
CA ALA A 421 -13.77 19.38 25.79
C ALA A 421 -12.51 20.02 26.39
N VAL A 422 -11.33 19.73 25.83
CA VAL A 422 -10.06 20.39 26.23
C VAL A 422 -10.12 21.89 25.96
N ALA A 423 -10.60 22.32 24.79
CA ALA A 423 -10.75 23.73 24.45
C ALA A 423 -11.72 24.45 25.39
N THR A 424 -12.89 23.85 25.65
CA THR A 424 -13.88 24.40 26.59
C THR A 424 -13.33 24.50 28.00
N TYR A 425 -12.70 23.44 28.51
CA TYR A 425 -12.05 23.45 29.81
C TYR A 425 -11.03 24.59 29.90
N ALA A 426 -10.13 24.70 28.91
CA ALA A 426 -9.09 25.72 28.89
C ALA A 426 -9.66 27.14 28.89
N LEU A 427 -10.79 27.40 28.21
CA LEU A 427 -11.48 28.69 28.25
C LEU A 427 -12.08 28.98 29.63
N LEU A 428 -12.71 27.98 30.26
CA LEU A 428 -13.33 28.12 31.59
C LEU A 428 -12.31 28.41 32.69
N VAL A 429 -11.10 27.85 32.58
CA VAL A 429 -10.01 28.10 33.54
C VAL A 429 -9.01 29.17 33.08
N HIS A 430 -9.36 29.95 32.05
CA HIS A 430 -8.56 31.05 31.51
C HIS A 430 -7.13 30.67 31.06
N MET A 431 -6.93 29.42 30.62
CA MET A 431 -5.68 28.94 30.03
C MET A 431 -5.63 29.25 28.52
N TRP A 432 -5.39 30.53 28.19
CA TRP A 432 -5.52 31.05 26.83
C TRP A 432 -4.64 30.35 25.78
N THR A 433 -3.43 29.95 26.15
CA THR A 433 -2.50 29.25 25.24
C THR A 433 -3.00 27.86 24.88
N LEU A 434 -3.43 27.08 25.89
CA LEU A 434 -4.07 25.79 25.69
C LEU A 434 -5.37 25.92 24.90
N ALA A 435 -6.18 26.92 25.21
CA ALA A 435 -7.42 27.20 24.49
C ALA A 435 -7.15 27.45 23.00
N LEU A 436 -6.18 28.30 22.67
CA LEU A 436 -5.80 28.61 21.29
C LEU A 436 -5.31 27.35 20.55
N SER A 437 -4.42 26.55 21.16
CA SER A 437 -3.91 25.32 20.56
C SER A 437 -5.00 24.27 20.34
N ALA A 438 -5.87 24.07 21.34
CA ALA A 438 -7.00 23.14 21.24
C ALA A 438 -8.02 23.60 20.20
N MET A 439 -8.33 24.90 20.13
CA MET A 439 -9.21 25.47 19.11
C MET A 439 -8.63 25.33 17.69
N ALA A 440 -7.33 25.57 17.50
CA ALA A 440 -6.68 25.39 16.20
C ALA A 440 -6.76 23.92 15.73
N LEU A 441 -6.48 22.97 16.62
CA LEU A 441 -6.62 21.54 16.31
C LEU A 441 -8.08 21.17 16.03
N LEU A 442 -9.03 21.70 16.82
CA LEU A 442 -10.45 21.48 16.65
C LEU A 442 -10.93 21.97 15.26
N LEU A 443 -10.50 23.17 14.84
CA LEU A 443 -10.83 23.72 13.53
C LEU A 443 -10.32 22.82 12.40
N LEU A 444 -9.09 22.32 12.50
CA LEU A 444 -8.53 21.39 11.52
C LEU A 444 -9.31 20.08 11.45
N LEU A 445 -9.69 19.51 12.59
CA LEU A 445 -10.47 18.25 12.65
C LEU A 445 -11.89 18.42 12.10
N VAL A 446 -12.57 19.51 12.47
CA VAL A 446 -13.91 19.83 11.97
C VAL A 446 -13.88 20.09 10.47
N TYR A 447 -12.86 20.82 9.99
CA TYR A 447 -12.68 21.05 8.55
C TYR A 447 -12.36 19.76 7.79
N ALA A 448 -11.51 18.89 8.35
CA ALA A 448 -11.22 17.59 7.77
C ALA A 448 -12.49 16.73 7.69
N LEU A 449 -13.32 16.72 8.74
CA LEU A 449 -14.60 16.01 8.76
C LEU A 449 -15.56 16.56 7.69
N TRP A 450 -15.68 17.88 7.58
CA TRP A 450 -16.49 18.52 6.54
C TRP A 450 -16.03 18.13 5.13
N LEU A 451 -14.73 18.11 4.89
CA LEU A 451 -14.13 17.75 3.61
C LEU A 451 -14.44 16.30 3.20
N VAL A 452 -14.51 15.36 4.14
CA VAL A 452 -14.71 13.93 3.84
C VAL A 452 -16.18 13.51 3.80
N THR A 453 -17.08 14.35 4.30
CA THR A 453 -18.54 14.10 4.35
C THR A 453 -19.30 14.76 3.21
N ARG A 454 -18.69 15.72 2.50
CA ARG A 454 -19.19 16.29 1.24
C ARG A 454 -18.56 15.62 0.03
#